data_AF-A0A0P6W1C9-F1
#
_entry.id   AF-A0A0P6W1C9-F1
#
_cell.length_a   1.000
_cell.length_b   1.000
_cell.length_c   1.000
_cell.angle_alpha   90.00
_cell.angle_beta   90.00
_cell.angle_gamma   90.00
#
_symmetry.space_group_name_H-M   'P 1'
#
loop_
_entity.id
_entity.type
_entity.pdbx_description
1 polymer ?
#
loop_
_entity_poly.entity_id
_entity_poly.type
_entity_poly.pdbx_seq_one_letter_code
_entity_poly.pdbx_strand_id
1 'polypeptide(L)'
;MMKYLLVYILLLNLVDAFLTMYGLHFHYISESNPLMHTLYLTDPWLFLLLKVGLSFVLLFLLFQLKADKRSSRVLLLVSVFAAVSYSCVFLMHGYWLLEVAGGFA
;
A
#
# COMPACT_ATOMS: atom_id res chain seq x y z
N MET A 1 0.28 10.86 -17.96
CA MET A 1 -0.60 10.97 -16.76
C MET A 1 -0.63 9.68 -15.94
N MET A 2 -1.11 8.55 -16.47
CA MET A 2 -1.20 7.29 -15.70
C MET A 2 0.13 6.75 -15.15
N LYS A 3 1.26 6.97 -15.84
CA LYS A 3 2.58 6.55 -15.34
C LYS A 3 2.95 7.24 -14.02
N TYR A 4 2.71 8.54 -13.89
CA TYR A 4 3.00 9.28 -12.66
C TYR A 4 2.11 8.80 -11.51
N LEU A 5 0.85 8.46 -11.82
CA LEU A 5 -0.11 7.94 -10.86
C LEU A 5 0.31 6.53 -10.37
N LEU A 6 0.79 5.67 -11.26
CA LEU A 6 1.31 4.35 -10.91
C LEU A 6 2.62 4.42 -10.13
N VAL A 7 3.53 5.34 -10.47
CA VAL A 7 4.74 5.60 -9.67
C VAL A 7 4.38 6.13 -8.29
N TYR A 8 3.39 7.03 -8.21
CA TYR A 8 2.89 7.54 -6.94
C TYR A 8 2.28 6.44 -6.07
N ILE A 9 1.43 5.57 -6.62
CA ILE A 9 0.89 4.41 -5.90
C ILE A 9 2.02 3.48 -5.45
N LEU A 10 3.03 3.24 -6.28
CA LEU A 10 4.17 2.38 -5.91
C LEU A 10 4.97 2.94 -4.73
N LEU A 11 5.23 4.25 -4.73
CA LEU A 11 5.91 4.91 -3.61
C LEU A 11 5.06 4.87 -2.34
N LEU A 12 3.76 5.15 -2.45
CA LEU A 12 2.80 5.02 -1.34
C LEU A 12 2.80 3.60 -0.76
N ASN A 13 2.83 2.58 -1.61
CA ASN A 13 2.78 1.19 -1.20
C ASN A 13 4.05 0.76 -0.45
N LEU A 14 5.22 1.28 -0.86
CA LEU A 14 6.49 1.07 -0.16
C LEU A 14 6.52 1.78 1.20
N VAL A 15 6.08 3.04 1.25
CA VAL A 15 6.02 3.81 2.50
C VAL A 15 5.03 3.17 3.47
N ASP A 16 3.86 2.77 2.97
CA ASP A 16 2.84 2.04 3.73
C ASP A 16 3.41 0.74 4.32
N ALA A 17 4.06 -0.10 3.51
CA ALA A 17 4.70 -1.32 3.99
C ALA A 17 5.72 -1.06 5.10
N PHE A 18 6.53 -0.01 4.96
CA PHE A 18 7.51 0.38 5.97
C PHE A 18 6.85 0.85 7.27
N LEU A 19 5.84 1.72 7.17
CA LEU A 19 5.10 2.23 8.33
C LEU A 19 4.34 1.12 9.06
N THR A 20 3.71 0.20 8.33
CA THR A 20 2.99 -0.91 8.95
C THR A 20 3.94 -1.87 9.65
N MET A 21 5.10 -2.20 9.05
CA MET A 21 6.12 -3.01 9.73
C MET A 21 6.66 -2.31 10.97
N TYR A 22 6.98 -1.03 10.87
CA TYR A 22 7.52 -0.25 11.98
C TYR A 22 6.52 -0.22 13.12
N GLY A 23 5.27 0.18 12.86
CA GLY A 23 4.29 0.26 13.92
C GLY A 23 3.88 -1.11 14.48
N LEU A 24 3.83 -2.19 13.68
CA LEU A 24 3.58 -3.54 14.22
C LEU A 24 4.73 -4.01 15.11
N HIS A 25 5.97 -3.77 14.71
CA HIS A 25 7.16 -4.17 15.47
C HIS A 25 7.26 -3.46 16.82
N PHE A 26 6.86 -2.20 16.88
CA PHE A 26 6.83 -1.41 18.12
C PHE A 26 5.46 -1.43 18.81
N HIS A 27 4.52 -2.26 18.36
CA HIS A 27 3.14 -2.35 18.88
C HIS A 27 2.35 -1.02 18.92
N TYR A 28 2.72 -0.06 18.06
CA TYR A 28 2.01 1.22 17.94
C TYR A 28 0.68 1.12 17.19
N ILE A 29 0.52 0.08 16.37
CA ILE A 29 -0.62 -0.08 15.47
C ILE A 29 -1.03 -1.56 15.43
N SER A 30 -2.35 -1.79 15.40
CA SER A 30 -2.95 -3.12 15.26
C SER A 30 -3.43 -3.28 13.82
N GLU A 31 -3.13 -4.42 13.20
CA GLU A 31 -3.52 -4.65 11.82
C GLU A 31 -5.01 -5.00 11.74
N SER A 32 -5.83 -4.02 11.35
CA SER A 32 -7.29 -4.18 11.22
C SER A 32 -7.70 -5.15 10.10
N ASN A 33 -6.80 -5.46 9.17
CA ASN A 33 -7.06 -6.43 8.11
C ASN A 33 -6.76 -7.86 8.61
N PRO A 34 -7.77 -8.71 8.87
CA PRO A 34 -7.57 -10.02 9.48
C PRO A 34 -6.70 -10.95 8.62
N LEU A 35 -6.71 -10.79 7.29
CA LEU A 35 -5.86 -11.55 6.39
C LEU A 35 -4.38 -11.13 6.54
N MET A 36 -4.12 -9.82 6.57
CA MET A 36 -2.76 -9.29 6.73
C MET A 36 -2.20 -9.51 8.13
N HIS A 37 -3.05 -9.44 9.16
CA HIS A 37 -2.70 -9.78 10.53
C HIS A 37 -2.25 -11.25 10.65
N THR A 38 -3.00 -12.18 10.04
CA THR A 38 -2.64 -13.60 10.03
C THR A 38 -1.32 -13.85 9.28
N LEU A 39 -1.11 -13.16 8.15
CA LEU A 39 0.15 -13.21 7.41
C LEU A 39 1.33 -12.69 8.22
N TYR A 40 1.17 -11.55 8.91
CA TYR A 40 2.22 -10.98 9.75
C TYR A 40 2.57 -11.90 10.94
N LEU A 41 1.56 -12.50 11.58
CA LEU A 41 1.78 -13.49 12.64
C LEU A 41 2.45 -14.78 12.15
N THR A 42 2.22 -15.15 10.89
CA THR A 42 2.85 -16.33 10.28
C THR A 42 4.30 -16.04 9.94
N ASP A 43 4.56 -14.98 9.17
CA ASP A 43 5.90 -14.50 8.85
C ASP A 43 5.84 -13.02 8.42
N PRO A 44 6.52 -12.10 9.13
CA PRO A 44 6.63 -10.70 8.72
C PRO A 44 7.19 -10.50 7.30
N TRP A 45 8.04 -11.43 6.84
CA TRP A 45 8.56 -11.40 5.47
C TRP A 45 7.50 -11.74 4.43
N LEU A 46 6.54 -12.62 4.73
CA LEU A 46 5.42 -12.92 3.84
C LEU A 46 4.51 -11.70 3.67
N PHE A 47 4.22 -11.00 4.77
CA PHE A 47 3.48 -9.74 4.75
C PHE A 47 4.17 -8.70 3.83
N LEU A 48 5.50 -8.57 3.97
CA LEU A 48 6.29 -7.62 3.19
C LEU A 48 6.38 -8.05 1.71
N LEU A 49 6.60 -9.34 1.46
CA LEU A 49 6.65 -9.92 0.12
C LEU A 49 5.32 -9.74 -0.62
N LEU A 50 4.20 -9.81 0.06
CA LEU A 50 2.88 -9.60 -0.53
C LEU A 50 2.68 -8.12 -0.91
N LYS A 51 3.01 -7.16 -0.04
CA LYS A 51 2.95 -5.71 -0.35
C LYS A 51 3.92 -5.32 -1.48
N VAL A 52 5.15 -5.82 -1.45
CA VAL A 52 6.14 -5.60 -2.52
C VAL A 52 5.71 -6.28 -3.82
N GLY A 53 5.15 -7.49 -3.74
CA GLY A 53 4.59 -8.22 -4.87
C GLY A 53 3.46 -7.45 -5.57
N LEU A 54 2.56 -6.82 -4.82
CA LEU A 54 1.55 -5.91 -5.38
C LEU A 54 2.18 -4.73 -6.13
N SER A 55 3.29 -4.18 -5.63
CA SER A 55 4.03 -3.11 -6.30
C SER A 55 4.66 -3.59 -7.61
N PHE A 56 5.20 -4.82 -7.64
CA PHE A 56 5.70 -5.45 -8.87
C PHE A 56 4.61 -5.73 -9.89
N VAL A 57 3.42 -6.18 -9.46
CA VAL A 57 2.25 -6.34 -10.33
C VAL A 57 1.85 -5.00 -10.96
N LEU A 58 1.88 -3.91 -10.17
CA LEU A 58 1.65 -2.56 -10.68
C LEU A 58 2.69 -2.15 -11.74
N LEU A 59 3.97 -2.45 -11.49
CA LEU A 59 5.07 -2.20 -12.44
C LEU A 59 4.90 -3.01 -13.73
N PHE A 60 4.52 -4.28 -13.62
CA PHE A 60 4.24 -5.15 -14.76
C PHE A 60 3.07 -4.61 -15.59
N LEU A 61 1.99 -4.19 -14.93
CA LEU A 61 0.85 -3.54 -15.57
C LEU A 61 1.26 -2.24 -16.28
N LEU A 62 2.13 -1.42 -15.68
CA LEU A 62 2.68 -0.21 -16.31
C LEU A 62 3.48 -0.53 -17.58
N PHE A 63 4.21 -1.65 -17.58
CA PHE A 63 4.97 -2.12 -18.74
C PHE A 63 4.06 -2.62 -19.86
N GLN A 64 3.02 -3.40 -19.52
CA GLN A 64 2.04 -3.90 -20.49
C GLN A 64 1.14 -2.80 -21.05
N LEU A 65 0.81 -1.77 -20.27
CA LEU A 65 -0.01 -0.64 -20.72
C LEU A 65 0.69 0.21 -21.79
N LYS A 66 2.03 0.20 -21.86
CA LYS A 66 2.77 0.80 -22.98
C LYS A 66 2.50 0.08 -24.31
N ALA A 67 2.13 -1.20 -24.27
CA ALA A 67 2.02 -2.06 -25.45
C ALA A 67 0.65 -2.00 -26.14
N ASP A 68 -0.42 -1.63 -25.42
CA ASP A 68 -1.78 -1.75 -25.97
C ASP A 68 -2.68 -0.54 -25.67
N LYS A 69 -3.09 0.20 -26.72
CA LYS A 69 -3.94 1.41 -26.63
C LYS A 69 -5.39 1.10 -26.17
N ARG A 70 -5.81 -0.17 -26.16
CA ARG A 70 -7.21 -0.57 -25.95
C ARG A 70 -7.55 -0.93 -24.50
N SER A 71 -6.55 -1.25 -23.67
CA SER A 71 -6.72 -1.70 -22.27
C SER A 71 -6.90 -0.55 -21.26
N SER A 72 -7.65 0.49 -21.63
CA SER A 72 -7.59 1.79 -20.95
C SER A 72 -8.55 1.93 -19.76
N ARG A 73 -9.78 1.37 -19.81
CA ARG A 73 -10.81 1.70 -18.79
C ARG A 73 -10.77 0.84 -17.54
N VAL A 74 -10.68 -0.48 -17.67
CA VAL A 74 -10.65 -1.39 -16.51
C VAL A 74 -9.40 -1.14 -15.67
N LEU A 75 -8.26 -1.01 -16.35
CA LEU A 75 -6.97 -0.73 -15.73
C LEU A 75 -6.95 0.64 -15.03
N LEU A 76 -7.61 1.65 -15.61
CA LEU A 76 -7.80 2.95 -14.99
C LEU A 76 -8.72 2.86 -13.76
N LEU A 77 -9.82 2.13 -13.84
CA LEU A 77 -10.76 1.98 -12.72
C LEU A 77 -10.11 1.26 -11.53
N VAL A 78 -9.37 0.19 -11.80
CA VAL A 78 -8.59 -0.54 -10.77
C VAL A 78 -7.48 0.33 -10.19
N SER A 79 -6.78 1.10 -11.03
CA SER A 79 -5.72 2.01 -10.55
C SER A 79 -6.28 3.15 -9.69
N VAL A 80 -7.45 3.70 -10.05
CA VAL A 80 -8.12 4.74 -9.27
C VAL A 80 -8.63 4.19 -7.95
N PHE A 81 -9.25 3.00 -7.96
CA PHE A 81 -9.70 2.35 -6.74
C PHE A 81 -8.52 2.02 -5.80
N ALA A 82 -7.42 1.54 -6.36
CA ALA A 82 -6.17 1.35 -5.62
C ALA A 82 -5.62 2.68 -5.07
N ALA A 83 -5.57 3.74 -5.86
CA ALA A 83 -5.09 5.04 -5.40
C ALA A 83 -5.93 5.61 -4.23
N VAL A 84 -7.26 5.48 -4.31
CA VAL A 84 -8.18 5.95 -3.26
C VAL A 84 -8.00 5.13 -1.99
N SER A 85 -7.95 3.81 -2.10
CA SER A 85 -7.74 2.93 -0.95
C SER A 85 -6.37 3.18 -0.29
N TYR A 86 -5.29 3.28 -1.05
CA TYR A 86 -3.96 3.60 -0.51
C TYR A 86 -3.90 5.00 0.12
N SER A 87 -4.58 6.00 -0.45
CA SER A 87 -4.65 7.34 0.14
C SER A 87 -5.38 7.34 1.49
N CYS A 88 -6.48 6.59 1.61
CA CYS A 88 -7.18 6.42 2.88
C CYS A 88 -6.30 5.75 3.95
N VAL A 89 -5.60 4.67 3.58
CA VAL A 89 -4.70 3.96 4.51
C VAL A 89 -3.55 4.87 4.94
N PHE A 90 -2.97 5.64 4.02
CA PHE A 90 -1.92 6.60 4.34
C PHE A 90 -2.39 7.68 5.32
N LEU A 91 -3.60 8.23 5.14
CA LEU A 91 -4.18 9.20 6.08
C LEU A 91 -4.44 8.58 7.45
N MET A 92 -4.88 7.31 7.51
CA MET A 92 -5.02 6.57 8.76
C MET A 92 -3.67 6.38 9.46
N HIS A 93 -2.62 5.97 8.75
CA HIS A 93 -1.28 5.85 9.32
C HIS A 93 -0.75 7.20 9.79
N GLY A 94 -1.00 8.28 9.05
CA GLY A 94 -0.67 9.64 9.48
C GLY A 94 -1.37 10.05 10.78
N TYR A 95 -2.66 9.74 10.91
CA TYR A 95 -3.43 9.99 12.13
C TYR A 95 -2.89 9.18 13.32
N TRP A 96 -2.64 7.88 13.14
CA TRP A 96 -2.07 7.03 14.18
C TRP A 96 -0.66 7.45 14.60
N LEU A 97 0.18 7.87 13.65
CA LEU A 97 1.51 8.37 13.98
C LEU A 97 1.45 9.69 14.77
N LEU A 98 0.49 10.58 14.43
CA LEU A 98 0.25 11.82 15.17
C LEU A 98 -0.35 11.56 16.56
N GLU A 99 -1.19 10.54 16.71
CA GLU A 99 -1.73 10.12 18.01
C GLU A 99 -0.60 9.56 18.91
N VAL A 100 0.23 8.68 18.36
CA VAL A 100 1.39 8.09 19.05
C VAL A 100 2.46 9.13 19.39
N ALA A 101 2.76 10.04 18.45
CA ALA A 101 3.73 11.13 18.68
C ALA A 101 3.15 12.27 19.53
N GLY A 102 1.82 12.40 19.54
CA GLY A 102 1.08 13.47 20.19
C GLY A 102 0.93 13.29 21.70
N GLY A 103 1.07 12.07 22.23
CA GLY A 103 1.25 11.82 23.66
C GLY A 103 0.42 12.72 24.59
N PHE A 104 -0.85 12.99 24.27
CA PHE A 104 -1.77 13.59 25.22
C PHE A 104 -2.32 12.44 26.06
N ALA A 105 -1.48 12.01 27.00
CA ALA A 105 -1.92 11.48 28.27
C ALA A 105 -2.69 12.56 29.04
#